data_AF-A0A9X0USW2-F1
#
_entry.id   AF-A0A9X0USW2-F1
#
_cell.length_a   1.000
_cell.length_b   1.000
_cell.length_c   1.000
_cell.angle_alpha   90.00
_cell.angle_beta   90.00
_cell.angle_gamma   90.00
#
_symmetry.space_group_name_H-M   'P 1'
#
loop_
_entity.id
_entity.type
_entity.pdbx_description
1 polymer ?
#
loop_
_entity_poly.entity_id
_entity_poly.type
_entity_poly.pdbx_seq_one_letter_code
_entity_poly.pdbx_strand_id
1 'polypeptide(L)'
;MLNEKEIERFELLEEEIHKLRTETKIQNLVISGLLNCLFSDNSKDHSLFYSAVREELQKLPHGSDMHHECVKGVERWVGRYNS
;
A
#
# COMPACT_ATOMS: atom_id res chain seq x y z
N MET A 1 22.48 15.64 24.56
CA MET A 1 21.30 14.86 24.99
C MET A 1 20.10 15.62 24.48
N LEU A 2 19.20 14.97 23.74
CA LEU A 2 17.98 15.63 23.26
C LEU A 2 17.09 15.98 24.47
N ASN A 3 16.42 17.12 24.42
CA ASN A 3 15.39 17.47 25.40
C ASN A 3 14.07 16.76 25.07
N GLU A 4 13.13 16.73 26.01
CA GLU A 4 11.84 16.03 25.86
C GLU A 4 11.05 16.47 24.62
N LYS A 5 11.06 17.76 24.27
CA LYS A 5 10.39 18.27 23.07
C LYS A 5 11.07 17.82 21.78
N GLU A 6 12.40 17.68 21.82
CA GLU A 6 13.14 17.15 20.67
C GLU A 6 12.86 15.67 20.48
N ILE A 7 12.76 14.89 21.57
CA ILE A 7 12.40 13.47 21.53
C ILE A 7 10.98 13.29 20.95
N GLU A 8 10.00 14.02 21.47
CA GLU A 8 8.61 13.99 20.98
C GLU A 8 8.54 14.33 19.48
N ARG A 9 9.30 15.33 19.05
CA ARG A 9 9.36 15.72 17.64
C ARG A 9 10.03 14.67 16.76
N PHE A 10 11.02 13.94 17.28
CA PHE A 10 11.61 12.80 16.58
C PHE A 10 10.61 11.65 16.44
N GLU A 11 9.88 11.32 17.49
CA GLU A 11 8.83 10.27 17.46
C GLU A 11 7.76 10.60 16.42
N LEU A 12 7.25 11.85 16.40
CA LEU A 12 6.29 12.29 15.39
C LEU A 12 6.83 12.19 13.96
N LEU A 13 8.10 12.54 13.74
CA LEU A 13 8.74 12.42 12.43
C LEU A 13 8.92 10.95 12.02
N GLU A 14 9.25 10.07 12.96
CA GLU A 14 9.34 8.63 12.70
C GLU A 14 7.99 8.03 12.30
N GLU A 15 6.91 8.44 12.97
CA GLU A 15 5.54 8.05 12.61
C GLU A 15 5.15 8.57 11.22
N GLU A 16 5.43 9.84 10.91
CA GLU A 16 5.15 10.40 9.57
C GLU A 16 5.94 9.67 8.48
N ILE A 17 7.23 9.40 8.70
CA ILE A 17 8.06 8.65 7.76
C ILE A 17 7.51 7.24 7.57
N HIS A 18 7.10 6.57 8.64
CA HIS A 18 6.50 5.24 8.56
C HIS A 18 5.23 5.26 7.72
N LYS A 19 4.32 6.21 8.00
CA LYS A 19 3.07 6.38 7.26
C LYS A 19 3.32 6.64 5.76
N LEU A 20 4.24 7.55 5.43
CA LEU A 20 4.59 7.87 4.03
C LEU A 20 5.17 6.65 3.29
N ARG A 21 6.01 5.87 3.96
CA ARG A 21 6.55 4.61 3.40
C ARG A 21 5.44 3.60 3.13
N THR A 22 4.49 3.46 4.05
CA THR A 22 3.33 2.57 3.87
C THR A 22 2.43 3.04 2.72
N GLU A 23 2.12 4.33 2.64
CA GLU A 23 1.32 4.90 1.54
C GLU A 23 1.99 4.70 0.18
N THR A 24 3.29 4.94 0.08
CA THR A 24 4.07 4.73 -1.15
C THR A 24 4.02 3.27 -1.60
N LYS A 25 4.15 2.33 -0.66
CA LYS A 25 4.03 0.89 -0.97
C LYS A 25 2.65 0.54 -1.51
N ILE A 26 1.58 1.03 -0.88
CA ILE A 26 0.20 0.81 -1.34
C ILE A 26 0.00 1.38 -2.75
N GLN A 27 0.49 2.59 -3.01
CA GLN A 27 0.43 3.19 -4.36
C GLN A 27 1.14 2.34 -5.40
N ASN A 28 2.35 1.87 -5.09
CA ASN A 28 3.10 1.00 -5.99
C ASN A 28 2.36 -0.32 -6.29
N LEU A 29 1.74 -0.94 -5.27
CA LEU A 29 0.92 -2.14 -5.46
C LEU A 29 -0.25 -1.89 -6.42
N VAL A 30 -0.98 -0.79 -6.21
CA VAL A 30 -2.10 -0.41 -7.06
C VAL A 30 -1.63 -0.12 -8.49
N ILE A 31 -0.56 0.65 -8.67
CA ILE A 31 0.00 0.98 -9.98
C ILE A 31 0.42 -0.29 -10.72
N SER A 32 1.14 -1.21 -10.06
CA SER A 32 1.52 -2.50 -10.66
C SER A 32 0.30 -3.30 -11.10
N GLY A 33 -0.75 -3.34 -10.28
CA GLY A 33 -2.01 -3.99 -10.65
C GLY A 33 -2.68 -3.35 -11.86
N LEU A 34 -2.71 -2.02 -11.92
CA LEU A 34 -3.29 -1.27 -13.05
C LEU A 34 -2.48 -1.43 -14.34
N LEU A 35 -1.15 -1.44 -14.25
CA LEU A 35 -0.28 -1.69 -15.39
C LEU A 35 -0.49 -3.11 -15.94
N ASN A 36 -0.60 -4.12 -15.07
CA ASN A 36 -0.90 -5.48 -15.50
C ASN A 36 -2.26 -5.56 -16.21
N CYS A 37 -3.30 -4.87 -15.73
CA CYS A 37 -4.56 -4.74 -16.47
C CYS A 37 -4.40 -4.04 -17.82
N LEU A 38 -3.62 -2.96 -17.88
CA LEU A 38 -3.44 -2.15 -19.09
C LEU A 38 -2.70 -2.93 -20.19
N PHE A 39 -1.68 -3.70 -19.81
CA PHE A 39 -0.86 -4.48 -20.74
C PHE A 39 -1.45 -5.86 -21.08
N SER A 40 -2.48 -6.29 -20.35
CA SER A 40 -3.27 -7.45 -20.73
C SER A 40 -4.33 -7.00 -21.74
N ASP A 41 -4.46 -7.66 -22.88
CA ASP A 41 -5.47 -7.36 -23.93
C ASP A 41 -6.95 -7.45 -23.44
N ASN A 42 -7.16 -7.75 -22.15
CA ASN A 42 -8.45 -7.79 -21.45
C ASN A 42 -8.63 -6.59 -20.51
N SER A 43 -8.64 -5.37 -21.06
CA SER A 43 -8.81 -4.11 -20.31
C SER A 43 -10.09 -3.99 -19.47
N LYS A 44 -11.07 -4.89 -19.66
CA LYS A 44 -12.32 -4.96 -18.88
C LYS A 44 -12.30 -6.01 -17.76
N ASP A 45 -11.23 -6.78 -17.64
CA ASP A 45 -11.13 -7.82 -16.64
C ASP A 45 -10.47 -7.30 -15.37
N HIS A 46 -11.31 -6.86 -14.43
CA HIS A 46 -10.87 -6.42 -13.11
C HIS A 46 -10.22 -7.55 -12.29
N SER A 47 -10.41 -8.83 -12.65
CA SER A 47 -9.77 -9.94 -11.96
C SER A 47 -8.24 -9.90 -12.12
N LEU A 48 -7.74 -9.35 -13.22
CA LEU A 48 -6.31 -9.18 -13.48
C LEU A 48 -5.68 -8.20 -12.48
N PHE A 49 -6.37 -7.10 -12.16
CA PHE A 49 -5.93 -6.14 -11.15
C PHE A 49 -5.76 -6.83 -9.78
N TYR A 50 -6.80 -7.52 -9.32
CA TYR A 50 -6.78 -8.19 -8.03
C TYR A 50 -5.78 -9.35 -7.98
N SER A 51 -5.57 -10.04 -9.10
CA SER A 51 -4.56 -11.11 -9.19
C SER A 51 -3.14 -10.56 -9.02
N ALA A 52 -2.81 -9.47 -9.73
CA ALA A 52 -1.51 -8.82 -9.64
C ALA A 52 -1.25 -8.21 -8.25
N VAL A 53 -2.25 -7.53 -7.68
CA VAL A 53 -2.17 -7.01 -6.30
C VAL A 53 -1.97 -8.16 -5.31
N ARG A 54 -2.69 -9.28 -5.48
CA ARG A 54 -2.55 -10.46 -4.61
C ARG A 54 -1.15 -11.08 -4.72
N GLU A 55 -0.60 -11.21 -5.92
CA GLU A 55 0.76 -11.74 -6.12
C GLU A 55 1.81 -10.88 -5.41
N GLU A 56 1.70 -9.55 -5.51
CA GLU A 56 2.61 -8.65 -4.81
C GLU A 56 2.42 -8.70 -3.28
N LEU A 57 1.19 -8.81 -2.78
CA LEU A 57 0.91 -8.99 -1.35
C LEU A 57 1.48 -10.32 -0.82
N GLN A 58 1.45 -11.39 -1.62
CA GLN A 58 2.00 -12.70 -1.24
C GLN A 58 3.52 -12.70 -1.08
N LYS A 59 4.23 -11.69 -1.63
CA LYS A 59 5.67 -11.49 -1.38
C LYS A 59 5.96 -10.98 0.02
N LEU A 60 4.96 -10.46 0.73
CA LEU A 60 5.08 -10.08 2.13
C LEU A 60 4.85 -11.31 3.02
N PRO A 61 5.54 -11.41 4.17
CA PRO A 61 5.29 -12.46 5.14
C PRO A 61 3.80 -12.48 5.53
N HIS A 62 3.16 -13.64 5.37
CA HIS A 62 1.75 -13.81 5.70
C HIS A 62 1.52 -13.50 7.18
N GLY A 63 0.49 -12.70 7.48
CA GLY A 63 0.16 -12.30 8.85
C GLY A 63 1.06 -11.21 9.44
N SER A 64 1.99 -10.63 8.67
CA SER A 64 2.71 -9.43 9.12
C SER A 64 1.78 -8.21 9.18
N ASP A 65 2.06 -7.28 10.10
CA ASP A 65 1.31 -6.01 10.22
C ASP A 65 1.30 -5.25 8.89
N MET A 66 2.45 -5.24 8.19
CA MET A 66 2.59 -4.63 6.86
C MET A 66 1.67 -5.28 5.82
N HIS A 67 1.50 -6.60 5.84
CA HIS A 67 0.56 -7.28 4.94
C HIS A 67 -0.87 -6.80 5.20
N HIS A 68 -1.28 -6.71 6.47
CA HIS A 68 -2.62 -6.24 6.85
C HIS A 68 -2.86 -4.77 6.50
N GLU A 69 -1.86 -3.92 6.73
CA GLU A 69 -1.89 -2.50 6.34
C GLU A 69 -2.02 -2.33 4.82
N CYS A 70 -1.25 -3.09 4.04
CA CYS A 70 -1.34 -3.03 2.58
C CYS A 70 -2.71 -3.50 2.07
N VAL A 71 -3.27 -4.59 2.62
CA VAL A 71 -4.63 -5.07 2.25
C VAL A 71 -5.68 -3.99 2.50
N LYS A 72 -5.74 -3.46 3.73
CA LYS A 72 -6.70 -2.38 4.09
C LYS A 72 -6.48 -1.12 3.26
N GLY A 73 -5.22 -0.81 2.97
CA GLY A 73 -4.82 0.33 2.15
C GLY A 73 -5.35 0.23 0.73
N VAL A 74 -5.20 -0.93 0.09
CA VAL A 74 -5.74 -1.20 -1.25
C VAL A 74 -7.26 -1.16 -1.24
N GLU A 75 -7.93 -1.82 -0.28
CA GLU A 75 -9.40 -1.80 -0.17
C GLU A 75 -9.94 -0.38 -0.06
N ARG A 76 -9.32 0.46 0.80
CA ARG A 76 -9.69 1.87 0.95
C ARG A 76 -9.45 2.65 -0.34
N TRP A 77 -8.36 2.37 -1.05
CA TRP A 77 -8.08 3.01 -2.32
C TRP A 77 -9.16 2.67 -3.34
N VAL A 78 -9.45 1.38 -3.56
CA VAL A 78 -10.50 0.91 -4.46
C VAL A 78 -11.86 1.51 -4.09
N GLY A 79 -12.20 1.53 -2.79
CA GLY A 79 -13.45 2.13 -2.31
C GLY A 79 -13.61 3.59 -2.68
N ARG A 80 -12.53 4.40 -2.65
CA ARG A 80 -12.58 5.82 -3.03
C ARG A 80 -12.85 6.07 -4.51
N TYR A 81 -12.47 5.15 -5.40
CA TYR A 81 -12.63 5.33 -6.85
C TYR A 81 -13.85 4.59 -7.43
N ASN A 82 -14.47 3.69 -6.66
CA ASN A 82 -15.73 3.04 -7.01
C ASN A 82 -16.98 3.73 -6.43
N SER A 83 -16.79 4.84 -5.70
CA SER A 83 -17.85 5.72 -5.16
C SER A 83 -18.09 6.89 -6.12
#